data_AF-A0A967AMR7-F1
#
_entry.id   AF-A0A967AMR7-F1
#
_cell.length_a   1.000
_cell.length_b   1.000
_cell.length_c   1.000
_cell.angle_alpha   90.00
_cell.angle_beta   90.00
_cell.angle_gamma   90.00
#
_symmetry.space_group_name_H-M   'P 1'
#
loop_
_entity.id
_entity.type
_entity.pdbx_description
1 polymer ?
#
loop_
_entity_poly.entity_id
_entity_poly.type
_entity_poly.pdbx_seq_one_letter_code
_entity_poly.pdbx_strand_id
1 'polypeptide(L)'
;MRRLRTIKFAIGFTIAVLAMPGQADMISPSHFCSRPFKPFEFTSPSERELFLLEVEIYKQCITDFVEEQERAVRAHRQAAEEAIEEWNSFVNLELR
;
A
#
# COMPACT_ATOMS: atom_id res chain seq x y z
N MET A 1 -16.59 -35.52 32.63
CA MET A 1 -17.41 -34.82 31.61
C MET A 1 -17.22 -33.30 31.56
N ARG A 2 -17.13 -32.57 32.68
CA ARG A 2 -16.88 -31.10 32.68
C ARG A 2 -15.60 -30.68 31.93
N ARG A 3 -14.47 -31.36 32.16
CA ARG A 3 -13.18 -31.09 31.49
C ARG A 3 -13.21 -31.27 29.96
N LEU A 4 -13.96 -32.26 29.48
CA LEU A 4 -14.09 -32.53 28.04
C LEU A 4 -14.92 -31.45 27.33
N ARG A 5 -15.88 -30.84 28.06
CA ARG A 5 -16.69 -29.71 27.59
C ARG A 5 -15.86 -28.42 27.50
N THR A 6 -15.00 -28.15 28.49
CA THR A 6 -14.09 -26.99 28.46
C THR A 6 -13.02 -27.12 27.37
N ILE A 7 -12.48 -28.33 27.14
CA ILE A 7 -11.51 -28.56 26.06
C ILE A 7 -12.14 -28.33 24.68
N LYS A 8 -13.37 -28.81 24.45
CA LYS A 8 -14.09 -28.57 23.18
C LYS A 8 -14.39 -27.08 22.94
N PHE A 9 -14.75 -26.35 24.00
CA PHE A 9 -14.95 -24.90 23.92
C PHE A 9 -13.65 -24.15 23.62
N ALA A 10 -12.54 -24.55 24.26
CA ALA A 10 -11.24 -23.95 24.01
C ALA A 10 -10.78 -24.17 22.56
N ILE A 11 -10.90 -25.40 22.04
CA ILE A 11 -10.54 -25.74 20.65
C ILE A 11 -11.41 -24.97 19.64
N GLY A 12 -12.73 -24.88 19.89
CA GLY A 12 -13.63 -24.11 19.04
C GLY A 12 -13.29 -22.61 19.02
N PHE A 13 -12.87 -22.05 20.16
CA PHE A 13 -12.45 -20.66 20.27
C PHE A 13 -11.12 -20.40 19.54
N THR A 14 -10.14 -21.30 19.62
CA THR A 14 -8.85 -21.15 18.93
C THR A 14 -9.00 -21.19 17.40
N ILE A 15 -9.88 -22.04 16.88
CA ILE A 15 -10.16 -22.12 15.44
C ILE A 15 -10.85 -20.84 14.93
N ALA A 16 -11.72 -20.23 15.73
CA ALA A 16 -12.42 -19.00 15.36
C ALA A 16 -11.48 -17.77 15.29
N VAL A 17 -10.44 -17.71 16.12
CA VAL A 17 -9.47 -16.60 16.12
C VAL A 17 -8.55 -16.63 14.89
N LEU A 18 -8.21 -17.82 14.39
CA LEU A 18 -7.37 -17.99 13.19
C LEU A 18 -8.12 -17.71 11.88
N ALA A 19 -9.45 -17.59 11.92
CA ALA A 19 -10.30 -17.34 10.75
C ALA A 19 -10.49 -15.85 10.43
N MET A 20 -9.83 -14.94 11.16
CA MET A 20 -9.86 -13.52 10.81
C MET A 20 -9.10 -13.30 9.50
N PRO A 21 -9.76 -12.84 8.42
CA PRO A 21 -9.06 -12.52 7.19
C PRO A 21 -8.03 -11.41 7.50
N GLY A 22 -6.82 -11.58 6.97
CA GLY A 22 -5.77 -10.56 7.09
C GLY A 22 -6.30 -9.22 6.60
N GLN A 23 -6.01 -8.15 7.34
CA GLN A 23 -6.37 -6.80 6.93
C GLN A 23 -5.39 -6.38 5.82
N ALA A 24 -5.71 -6.76 4.59
CA ALA A 24 -5.15 -6.10 3.43
C ALA A 24 -5.79 -4.71 3.32
N ASP A 25 -5.03 -3.72 2.88
CA ASP A 25 -5.59 -2.40 2.56
C ASP A 25 -6.64 -2.56 1.46
N MET A 26 -7.91 -2.43 1.85
CA MET A 26 -9.06 -2.53 0.95
C MET A 26 -9.20 -1.28 0.06
N ILE A 27 -8.37 -0.27 0.29
CA ILE A 27 -8.42 1.03 -0.39
C ILE A 27 -7.07 1.26 -1.06
N SER A 28 -7.06 1.34 -2.38
CA SER A 28 -5.86 1.76 -3.11
C SER A 28 -5.63 3.26 -2.93
N PRO A 29 -4.39 3.69 -2.69
CA PRO A 29 -4.05 5.10 -2.65
C PRO A 29 -4.47 5.82 -3.94
N SER A 30 -4.90 7.07 -3.81
CA SER A 30 -5.21 7.94 -4.94
C SER A 30 -4.53 9.29 -4.76
N HIS A 31 -4.35 10.02 -5.86
CA HIS A 31 -3.77 11.36 -5.83
C HIS A 31 -4.85 12.45 -5.78
N PHE A 32 -4.50 13.60 -5.23
CA PHE A 32 -5.35 14.80 -5.24
C PHE A 32 -4.98 15.80 -6.36
N CYS A 33 -4.22 15.35 -7.36
CA CYS A 33 -3.78 16.20 -8.48
C CYS A 33 -4.95 16.75 -9.29
N SER A 34 -4.90 18.05 -9.58
CA SER A 34 -5.93 18.76 -10.34
C SER A 34 -5.57 18.79 -11.82
N ARG A 35 -6.35 18.07 -12.64
CA ARG A 35 -6.14 18.08 -14.10
C ARG A 35 -6.47 19.46 -14.67
N PRO A 36 -5.58 20.08 -15.46
CA PRO A 36 -5.89 21.36 -16.10
C PRO A 36 -7.02 21.24 -17.11
N PHE A 37 -7.77 22.32 -17.28
CA PHE A 37 -8.84 22.40 -18.28
C PHE A 37 -8.27 23.00 -19.56
N LYS A 38 -8.34 22.23 -20.65
CA LYS A 38 -7.96 22.73 -21.98
C LYS A 38 -9.17 23.44 -22.62
N PRO A 39 -9.07 24.73 -22.96
CA PRO A 39 -10.14 25.41 -23.70
C PRO A 39 -10.27 24.84 -25.12
N PHE A 40 -11.43 25.05 -25.76
CA PHE A 40 -11.66 24.63 -27.15
C PHE A 40 -10.65 25.29 -28.10
N GLU A 41 -10.44 26.60 -27.92
CA GLU A 41 -9.43 27.41 -28.59
C GLU A 41 -8.78 28.36 -27.59
N PHE A 42 -7.51 28.69 -27.79
CA PHE A 42 -6.83 29.71 -27.00
C PHE A 42 -7.12 31.09 -27.59
N THR A 43 -7.57 32.01 -26.76
CA THR A 43 -7.92 33.39 -27.12
C THR A 43 -6.71 34.33 -27.10
N SER A 44 -5.61 33.94 -26.45
CA SER A 44 -4.38 34.72 -26.38
C SER A 44 -3.13 33.87 -26.14
N PRO A 45 -1.91 34.40 -26.42
CA PRO A 45 -0.66 33.75 -26.04
C PRO A 45 -0.55 33.49 -24.53
N SER A 46 -0.97 34.45 -23.70
CA SER A 46 -0.90 34.34 -22.24
C SER A 46 -1.79 33.22 -21.68
N GLU A 47 -2.97 32.99 -22.28
CA GLU A 47 -3.83 31.86 -21.91
C GLU A 47 -3.18 30.51 -22.21
N ARG A 48 -2.48 30.41 -23.34
CA ARG A 48 -1.71 29.22 -23.70
C ARG A 48 -0.55 28.99 -22.72
N GLU A 49 0.19 30.04 -22.38
CA GLU A 49 1.30 29.96 -21.43
C GLU A 49 0.82 29.50 -20.04
N LEU A 50 -0.29 30.05 -19.56
CA LEU A 50 -0.90 29.63 -18.31
C LEU A 50 -1.31 28.14 -18.34
N PHE A 51 -1.98 27.70 -19.40
CA PHE A 51 -2.34 26.28 -19.55
C PHE A 51 -1.11 25.37 -19.54
N LEU A 52 -0.01 25.75 -20.20
CA LEU A 52 1.23 24.97 -20.21
C LEU A 52 1.88 24.91 -18.82
N LEU A 53 1.82 26.00 -18.05
CA LEU A 53 2.26 26.02 -16.67
C LEU A 53 1.43 25.07 -15.80
N GLU A 54 0.10 25.10 -15.92
CA GLU A 54 -0.78 24.18 -15.18
C GLU A 54 -0.54 22.71 -15.56
N VAL A 55 -0.22 22.42 -16.83
CA VAL A 55 0.18 21.08 -17.28
C VAL A 55 1.45 20.61 -16.60
N GLU A 56 2.48 21.45 -16.48
CA GLU A 56 3.72 21.06 -15.79
C GLU A 56 3.48 20.85 -14.29
N ILE A 57 2.66 21.68 -13.65
CA ILE A 57 2.25 21.49 -12.24
C ILE A 57 1.53 20.16 -12.06
N TYR A 58 0.57 19.85 -12.93
CA TYR A 58 -0.17 18.58 -12.87
C TYR A 58 0.76 17.37 -13.07
N LYS A 59 1.66 17.45 -14.05
CA LYS A 59 2.67 16.42 -14.30
C LYS A 59 3.55 16.19 -13.08
N GLN A 60 4.06 17.26 -12.45
CA GLN A 60 4.87 17.13 -11.24
C GLN A 60 4.10 16.42 -10.13
N CYS A 61 2.85 16.83 -9.87
CA CYS A 61 2.01 16.19 -8.85
C CYS A 61 1.81 14.68 -9.09
N ILE A 62 1.57 14.28 -10.35
CA ILE A 62 1.43 12.87 -10.71
C ILE A 62 2.75 12.12 -10.50
N THR A 63 3.88 12.71 -10.91
CA THR A 63 5.20 12.13 -10.68
C THR A 63 5.48 11.92 -9.19
N ASP A 64 5.23 12.93 -8.36
CA ASP A 64 5.43 12.85 -6.91
C ASP A 64 4.60 11.71 -6.29
N PHE A 65 3.34 11.57 -6.72
CA PHE A 65 2.50 10.46 -6.28
C PHE A 65 3.07 9.10 -6.67
N VAL A 66 3.51 8.94 -7.92
CA VAL A 66 4.10 7.68 -8.40
C VAL A 66 5.37 7.35 -7.63
N GLU A 67 6.27 8.30 -7.44
CA GLU A 67 7.51 8.10 -6.69
C GLU A 67 7.26 7.69 -5.23
N GLU A 68 6.23 8.26 -4.59
CA GLU A 68 5.79 7.84 -3.26
C GLU A 68 5.30 6.39 -3.24
N GLN A 69 4.48 5.99 -4.22
CA GLN A 69 4.02 4.60 -4.30
C GLN A 69 5.19 3.64 -4.55
N GLU A 70 6.14 3.99 -5.40
CA GLU A 70 7.34 3.17 -5.62
C GLU A 70 8.22 3.06 -4.37
N ARG A 71 8.32 4.12 -3.57
CA ARG A 71 9.01 4.10 -2.28
C ARG A 71 8.33 3.15 -1.31
N ALA A 72 6.99 3.19 -1.21
CA ALA A 72 6.23 2.26 -0.38
C ALA A 72 6.43 0.80 -0.84
N VAL A 73 6.38 0.54 -2.16
CA VAL A 73 6.64 -0.81 -2.72
C VAL A 73 8.04 -1.31 -2.33
N ARG A 74 9.07 -0.47 -2.42
CA ARG A 74 10.44 -0.85 -2.00
C ARG A 74 10.50 -1.16 -0.51
N ALA A 75 9.90 -0.34 0.34
CA ALA A 75 9.88 -0.56 1.79
C ALA A 75 9.18 -1.89 2.16
N HIS A 76 8.04 -2.19 1.52
CA HIS A 76 7.35 -3.46 1.74
C HIS A 76 8.15 -4.67 1.27
N ARG A 77 8.85 -4.57 0.13
CA ARG A 77 9.73 -5.64 -0.35
C ARG A 77 10.88 -5.88 0.62
N GLN A 78 11.54 -4.81 1.07
CA GLN A 78 12.63 -4.90 2.04
C GLN A 78 12.16 -5.56 3.34
N ALA A 79 11.01 -5.16 3.89
CA ALA A 79 10.46 -5.78 5.10
C ALA A 79 10.18 -7.29 4.92
N ALA A 80 9.73 -7.71 3.73
CA ALA A 80 9.53 -9.12 3.42
C ALA A 80 10.87 -9.88 3.33
N GLU A 81 11.88 -9.28 2.72
CA GLU A 81 13.23 -9.85 2.63
C GLU A 81 13.87 -10.00 4.02
N GLU A 82 13.79 -8.97 4.86
CA GLU A 82 14.27 -9.00 6.25
C GLU A 82 13.62 -10.14 7.06
N ALA A 83 12.31 -10.33 6.93
CA ALA A 83 11.59 -11.42 7.60
C ALA A 83 12.03 -12.81 7.10
N ILE A 84 12.32 -12.94 5.80
CA ILE A 84 12.86 -14.18 5.23
C ILE A 84 14.27 -14.46 5.76
N GLU A 85 15.12 -13.43 5.84
CA GLU A 85 16.47 -13.53 6.37
C GLU A 85 16.46 -13.93 7.85
N GLU A 86 15.59 -13.33 8.65
CA GLU A 86 15.39 -13.69 10.06
C GLU A 86 15.04 -15.17 10.22
N TRP A 87 14.05 -15.66 9.46
CA TRP A 87 13.66 -17.06 9.48
C TRP A 87 14.82 -17.99 9.10
N ASN A 88 15.52 -17.67 8.02
CA ASN A 88 16.65 -18.46 7.56
C ASN A 88 17.80 -18.47 8.57
N SER A 89 18.04 -17.35 9.25
CA SER A 89 19.03 -17.25 10.34
C SER A 89 18.66 -18.17 11.50
N PHE A 90 17.42 -18.09 11.98
CA PHE A 90 16.91 -18.93 13.07
C PHE A 90 17.06 -20.42 12.76
N VAL A 91 16.62 -20.86 11.58
CA VAL A 91 16.71 -22.28 11.17
C VAL A 91 18.15 -22.76 11.06
N ASN A 92 19.07 -21.94 10.54
CA ASN A 92 20.44 -22.37 10.27
C ASN A 92 21.39 -22.25 11.47
N LEU A 93 21.11 -21.34 12.41
CA LEU A 93 22.00 -21.03 13.53
C LEU A 93 21.46 -21.52 14.88
N GLU A 94 20.15 -21.43 15.11
CA GLU A 94 19.55 -21.70 16.43
C GLU A 94 18.88 -23.07 16.54
N LEU A 95 18.33 -23.59 15.44
CA LEU A 95 17.66 -24.90 15.42
C LEU A 95 18.58 -26.08 15.08
N ARG A 96 19.88 -25.84 14.88
CA ARG A 96 20.85 -26.89 14.55
C ARG A 96 21.39 -27.63 15.77
#